data_AF-A0A101J236-F1
#
_entry.id   AF-A0A101J236-F1
#
_cell.length_a   1.000
_cell.length_b   1.000
_cell.length_c   1.000
_cell.angle_alpha   90.00
_cell.angle_beta   90.00
_cell.angle_gamma   90.00
#
_symmetry.space_group_name_H-M   'P 1'
#
loop_
_entity.id
_entity.type
_entity.pdbx_description
1 polymer ?
#
loop_
_entity_poly.entity_id
_entity_poly.type
_entity_poly.pdbx_seq_one_letter_code
_entity_poly.pdbx_strand_id
1 'polypeptide(L)'
;MAGGEPVEGLEVEFRRKDGSVAFVELNESPIIEHGRVVGVQAVGRDITGRKHDEELKNRAFGQIERNIEQFAVLGDHIRQPLQVTLGRAELLDDEKAAAIIRNQVERINEYIRQLDRGWVESRMVRDFLRRHERG
;
A
#
# COMPACT_ATOMS: atom_id res chain seq x y z
N MET A 1 -11.99 -32.41 12.11
CA MET A 1 -10.71 -32.44 12.86
C MET A 1 -10.24 -33.88 12.96
N ALA A 2 -8.96 -34.07 12.61
CA ALA A 2 -8.04 -35.21 12.68
C ALA A 2 -8.52 -36.63 12.33
N GLY A 3 -8.13 -37.08 11.13
CA GLY A 3 -7.89 -38.49 10.79
C GLY A 3 -6.54 -39.02 11.29
N GLY A 4 -6.00 -38.47 12.38
CA GLY A 4 -4.70 -38.86 12.96
C GLY A 4 -3.48 -38.10 12.40
N GLU A 5 -3.67 -37.09 11.56
CA GLU A 5 -2.56 -36.26 11.05
C GLU A 5 -2.43 -34.95 11.83
N PRO A 6 -1.19 -34.46 12.04
CA PRO A 6 -0.95 -33.14 12.63
C PRO A 6 -1.45 -32.02 11.71
N VAL A 7 -1.89 -30.93 12.31
CA VAL A 7 -2.27 -29.68 11.62
C VAL A 7 -1.34 -28.59 12.09
N GLU A 8 -0.70 -27.89 11.16
CA GLU A 8 0.21 -26.78 11.46
C GLU A 8 -0.27 -25.48 10.80
N GLY A 9 -0.11 -24.36 11.51
CA GLY A 9 -0.36 -23.02 10.99
C GLY A 9 -1.81 -22.73 10.62
N LEU A 10 -2.78 -23.46 11.18
CA LEU A 10 -4.18 -23.25 10.86
C LEU A 10 -4.69 -21.94 11.48
N GLU A 11 -4.88 -20.92 10.65
CA GLU A 11 -5.48 -19.66 11.10
C GLU A 11 -7.01 -19.77 11.14
N VAL A 12 -7.60 -19.49 12.31
CA VAL A 12 -9.06 -19.51 12.52
C VAL A 12 -9.53 -18.24 13.22
N GLU A 13 -10.79 -17.91 12.96
CA GLU A 13 -11.49 -16.81 13.63
C GLU A 13 -12.23 -17.34 14.87
N PHE A 14 -11.97 -16.72 16.01
CA PHE A 14 -12.68 -16.97 17.26
C PHE A 14 -13.44 -15.73 17.71
N ARG A 15 -14.58 -15.96 18.37
CA ARG A 15 -15.31 -14.91 19.06
C ARG A 15 -14.96 -14.98 20.54
N ARG A 16 -14.38 -13.91 21.09
CA ARG A 16 -14.10 -13.78 22.52
C ARG A 16 -15.41 -13.66 23.31
N LYS A 17 -15.35 -13.87 24.62
CA LYS A 17 -16.51 -13.75 25.53
C LYS A 17 -17.16 -12.36 25.50
N ASP A 18 -16.36 -11.33 25.24
CA ASP A 18 -16.83 -9.94 25.11
C ASP A 18 -17.45 -9.63 23.73
N GLY A 19 -17.50 -10.61 22.82
CA GLY A 19 -18.03 -10.45 21.46
C GLY A 19 -17.01 -10.02 20.42
N SER A 20 -15.79 -9.62 20.81
CA SER A 20 -14.73 -9.24 19.87
C SER A 20 -14.21 -10.44 19.08
N VAL A 21 -13.69 -10.17 17.87
CA VAL A 21 -13.07 -11.19 17.01
C VAL A 21 -11.59 -11.33 17.34
N ALA A 22 -11.13 -12.56 17.47
CA ALA A 22 -9.74 -12.96 17.61
C ALA A 22 -9.32 -13.79 16.41
N PHE A 23 -8.14 -13.54 15.87
CA PHE A 23 -7.50 -14.48 14.95
C PHE A 23 -6.50 -15.32 15.73
N VAL A 24 -6.59 -16.64 15.61
CA VAL A 24 -5.70 -17.57 16.30
C VAL A 24 -5.07 -18.50 15.28
N GLU A 25 -3.75 -18.62 15.33
CA GLU A 25 -2.98 -19.64 14.62
C GLU A 25 -2.90 -20.88 15.51
N LEU A 26 -3.39 -22.01 15.01
CA LEU A 26 -3.47 -23.29 15.72
C LEU A 26 -2.48 -24.29 15.14
N ASN A 27 -1.76 -24.94 16.05
CA ASN A 27 -1.05 -26.18 15.78
C ASN A 27 -1.70 -27.30 16.60
N GLU A 28 -2.12 -28.38 15.95
CA GLU A 28 -2.74 -29.54 16.57
C GLU A 28 -1.91 -30.80 16.30
N SER A 29 -1.59 -31.56 17.34
CA SER A 29 -0.90 -32.85 17.23
C SER A 29 -1.72 -33.95 17.90
N PRO A 30 -1.84 -35.14 17.29
CA PRO A 30 -2.53 -36.26 17.92
C PRO A 30 -1.69 -36.81 19.08
N ILE A 31 -2.36 -37.16 20.17
CA ILE A 31 -1.77 -37.93 21.27
C ILE A 31 -2.00 -39.41 20.95
N ILE A 32 -0.91 -40.17 20.79
CA ILE A 32 -0.95 -41.57 20.37
C ILE A 32 -0.51 -42.47 21.53
N GLU A 33 -1.36 -43.42 21.92
CA GLU A 33 -1.05 -44.48 22.88
C GLU A 33 -1.34 -45.85 22.26
N HIS A 34 -0.41 -46.79 22.38
CA HIS A 34 -0.57 -48.15 21.84
C HIS A 34 -1.01 -48.20 20.36
N GLY A 35 -0.53 -47.26 19.54
CA GLY A 35 -0.89 -47.14 18.12
C GLY A 35 -2.31 -46.61 17.86
N ARG A 36 -3.01 -46.10 18.88
CA ARG A 36 -4.34 -45.50 18.77
C ARG A 36 -4.28 -44.03 19.15
N VAL A 37 -5.00 -43.19 18.40
CA VAL A 37 -5.20 -41.78 18.77
C VAL A 37 -6.13 -41.75 19.98
N VAL A 38 -5.63 -41.25 21.11
CA VAL A 38 -6.37 -41.13 22.38
C VAL A 38 -6.72 -39.70 22.74
N GLY A 39 -6.18 -38.72 22.01
CA GLY A 39 -6.48 -37.31 22.22
C GLY A 39 -5.83 -36.40 21.19
N VAL A 40 -5.99 -35.10 21.38
CA VAL A 40 -5.37 -34.04 20.57
C VAL A 40 -4.76 -33.02 21.53
N GLN A 41 -3.52 -32.64 21.29
CA GLN A 41 -2.89 -31.48 21.88
C GLN A 41 -2.99 -30.32 20.90
N ALA A 42 -3.48 -29.16 21.36
CA ALA A 42 -3.54 -27.96 20.54
C ALA A 42 -2.79 -26.81 21.21
N VAL A 43 -2.02 -26.06 20.44
CA VAL A 43 -1.38 -24.80 20.85
C VAL A 43 -1.92 -23.70 19.95
N GLY A 44 -2.49 -22.67 20.57
CA GLY A 44 -3.02 -21.50 19.87
C GLY A 44 -2.21 -20.25 20.16
N ARG A 45 -1.84 -19.51 19.11
CA ARG A 45 -1.22 -18.19 19.20
C ARG A 45 -2.21 -17.14 18.72
N ASP A 46 -2.51 -16.14 19.57
CA ASP A 46 -3.29 -14.97 19.13
C ASP A 46 -2.46 -14.15 18.14
N ILE A 47 -2.99 -14.00 16.93
CA ILE A 47 -2.39 -13.25 15.82
C ILE A 47 -3.24 -12.03 15.42
N THR A 48 -4.22 -11.66 16.25
CA THR A 48 -5.15 -10.55 15.97
C THR A 48 -4.41 -9.24 15.71
N GLY A 49 -3.43 -8.91 16.57
CA GLY A 49 -2.63 -7.70 16.41
C GLY A 49 -1.84 -7.69 15.10
N ARG A 50 -1.17 -8.81 14.79
CA ARG A 50 -0.41 -8.98 13.53
C ARG A 50 -1.31 -8.76 12.31
N LYS A 51 -2.49 -9.39 12.27
CA LYS A 51 -3.43 -9.21 11.14
C LYS A 51 -3.95 -7.78 11.04
N HIS A 52 -4.25 -7.14 12.16
CA HIS A 52 -4.69 -5.76 12.16
C HIS A 52 -3.62 -4.81 11.61
N ASP A 53 -2.36 -5.00 12.03
CA ASP A 53 -1.23 -4.21 11.54
C ASP A 53 -0.99 -4.44 10.04
N GLU A 54 -1.06 -5.70 9.58
CA GLU A 54 -0.99 -6.04 8.16
C GLU A 54 -2.10 -5.36 7.35
N GLU A 55 -3.34 -5.37 7.85
CA GLU A 55 -4.48 -4.70 7.20
C GLU A 55 -4.35 -3.17 7.18
N LEU A 56 -3.95 -2.56 8.29
CA LEU A 56 -3.69 -1.12 8.37
C LEU A 56 -2.60 -0.71 7.38
N LYS A 57 -1.50 -1.46 7.34
CA LYS A 57 -0.41 -1.24 6.41
C LYS A 57 -0.86 -1.38 4.96
N ASN A 58 -1.60 -2.44 4.64
CA ASN A 58 -2.15 -2.66 3.30
C ASN A 58 -3.09 -1.52 2.86
N ARG A 59 -3.93 -1.02 3.77
CA ARG A 59 -4.80 0.14 3.52
C ARG A 59 -4.01 1.41 3.29
N ALA A 60 -3.00 1.68 4.12
CA ALA A 60 -2.13 2.85 3.98
C ALA A 60 -1.37 2.82 2.64
N PHE A 61 -0.79 1.67 2.28
CA PHE A 61 -0.14 1.51 0.98
C PHE A 61 -1.13 1.74 -0.17
N GLY A 62 -2.32 1.15 -0.12
CA GLY A 62 -3.37 1.34 -1.13
C GLY A 62 -3.80 2.81 -1.27
N GLN A 63 -3.86 3.57 -0.18
CA GLN A 63 -4.13 5.01 -0.22
C GLN A 63 -3.00 5.80 -0.89
N ILE A 64 -1.74 5.46 -0.58
CA ILE A 64 -0.58 6.09 -1.22
C ILE A 64 -0.58 5.85 -2.73
N GLU A 65 -0.93 4.64 -3.21
CA GLU A 65 -0.97 4.37 -4.67
C GLU A 65 -2.00 5.27 -5.37
N ARG A 66 -3.22 5.36 -4.81
CA ARG A 66 -4.27 6.22 -5.34
C ARG A 66 -3.85 7.69 -5.36
N ASN A 67 -3.19 8.17 -4.30
CA ASN A 67 -2.71 9.55 -4.25
C ASN A 67 -1.66 9.81 -5.34
N ILE A 68 -0.70 8.90 -5.55
CA ILE A 68 0.31 9.03 -6.61
C ILE A 68 -0.35 9.10 -7.99
N GLU A 69 -1.34 8.26 -8.27
CA GLU A 69 -2.08 8.28 -9.53
C GLU A 69 -2.84 9.60 -9.73
N GLN A 70 -3.55 10.07 -8.70
CA GLN A 70 -4.26 11.34 -8.73
C GLN A 70 -3.31 12.52 -8.99
N PHE A 71 -2.13 12.50 -8.39
CA PHE A 71 -1.17 13.59 -8.57
C PHE A 71 -0.54 13.63 -9.96
N ALA A 72 -0.26 12.48 -10.59
CA ALA A 72 0.19 12.43 -11.98
C ALA A 72 -0.86 13.06 -12.91
N VAL A 73 -2.14 12.72 -12.71
CA VAL A 73 -3.26 13.31 -13.45
C VAL A 73 -3.32 14.82 -13.22
N LEU A 74 -3.20 15.29 -11.98
CA LEU A 74 -3.19 16.72 -11.66
C LEU A 74 -2.02 17.45 -12.33
N GLY A 75 -0.83 16.84 -12.39
CA GLY A 75 0.34 17.39 -13.08
C GLY A 75 0.04 17.69 -14.55
N ASP A 76 -0.60 16.76 -15.26
CA ASP A 76 -1.03 16.97 -16.64
C ASP A 76 -2.10 18.06 -16.77
N HIS A 77 -3.08 18.09 -15.86
CA HIS A 77 -4.11 19.13 -15.83
C HIS A 77 -3.55 20.52 -15.54
N ILE A 78 -2.43 20.65 -14.81
CA ILE A 78 -1.74 21.92 -14.62
C ILE A 78 -0.96 22.32 -15.87
N ARG A 79 -0.30 21.36 -16.54
CA ARG A 79 0.47 21.65 -17.76
C ARG A 79 -0.40 22.22 -18.88
N GLN A 80 -1.63 21.72 -19.05
CA GLN A 80 -2.56 22.18 -20.10
C GLN A 80 -2.80 23.71 -20.11
N PRO A 81 -3.32 24.34 -19.03
CA PRO A 81 -3.53 25.79 -19.00
C PRO A 81 -2.23 26.59 -19.06
N LEU A 82 -1.10 26.05 -18.58
CA LEU A 82 0.20 26.72 -18.74
C LEU A 82 0.61 26.82 -20.21
N GLN A 83 0.41 25.76 -21.00
CA GLN A 83 0.70 25.80 -22.44
C GLN A 83 -0.20 26.79 -23.18
N VAL A 84 -1.49 26.85 -22.81
CA VAL A 84 -2.41 27.87 -23.35
C VAL A 84 -1.97 29.28 -22.98
N THR A 85 -1.53 29.49 -21.74
CA THR A 85 -1.07 30.80 -21.25
C THR A 85 0.21 31.24 -21.96
N LEU A 86 1.16 30.32 -22.14
CA LEU A 86 2.40 30.57 -22.88
C LEU A 86 2.10 30.90 -24.34
N GLY A 87 1.31 30.07 -25.04
CA GLY A 87 0.99 30.29 -26.44
C GLY A 87 0.24 31.62 -26.67
N ARG A 88 -0.64 32.02 -25.74
CA ARG A 88 -1.28 33.35 -25.79
C ARG A 88 -0.29 34.48 -25.58
N ALA A 89 0.64 34.34 -24.63
CA ALA A 89 1.64 35.36 -24.36
C ALA A 89 2.59 35.58 -25.54
N GLU A 90 2.96 34.51 -26.25
CA GLU A 90 3.82 34.57 -27.44
C GLU A 90 3.16 35.26 -28.64
N LEU A 91 1.83 35.35 -28.67
CA LEU A 91 1.08 36.05 -29.72
C LEU A 91 0.90 37.55 -29.43
N LEU A 92 1.29 38.02 -28.24
CA LEU A 92 1.24 39.43 -27.89
C LEU A 92 2.49 40.15 -28.41
N ASP A 93 2.33 41.40 -28.84
CA ASP A 93 3.43 42.28 -29.27
C ASP A 93 4.18 42.88 -28.07
N ASP A 94 4.41 42.07 -27.04
CA ASP A 94 5.13 42.42 -25.82
C ASP A 94 6.10 41.27 -25.47
N GLU A 95 7.26 41.31 -26.10
CA GLU A 95 8.32 40.31 -25.91
C GLU A 95 8.77 40.20 -24.44
N LYS A 96 8.72 41.31 -23.69
CA LYS A 96 9.12 41.32 -22.28
C LYS A 96 8.09 40.57 -21.42
N ALA A 97 6.81 40.81 -21.64
CA ALA A 97 5.75 40.05 -20.97
C ALA A 97 5.80 38.56 -21.34
N ALA A 98 5.97 38.25 -22.63
CA ALA A 98 6.10 36.88 -23.12
C ALA A 98 7.29 36.16 -22.47
N ALA A 99 8.44 36.82 -22.36
CA ALA A 99 9.62 36.27 -21.69
C ALA A 99 9.39 36.00 -20.19
N ILE A 100 8.70 36.91 -19.48
CA ILE A 100 8.36 36.69 -18.06
C ILE A 100 7.46 35.47 -17.91
N ILE A 101 6.40 35.36 -18.72
CA ILE A 101 5.45 34.25 -18.68
C ILE A 101 6.14 32.92 -19.03
N ARG A 102 6.98 32.89 -20.07
CA ARG A 102 7.80 31.72 -20.43
C ARG A 102 8.64 31.23 -19.25
N ASN A 103 9.39 32.14 -18.61
CA ASN A 103 10.20 31.79 -17.45
C ASN A 103 9.36 31.24 -16.29
N GLN A 104 8.16 31.78 -16.03
CA GLN A 104 7.28 31.24 -14.99
C GLN A 104 6.74 29.86 -15.35
N VAL A 105 6.31 29.64 -16.59
CA VAL A 105 5.84 28.34 -17.06
C VAL A 105 6.94 27.28 -16.96
N GLU A 106 8.17 27.61 -17.34
CA GLU A 106 9.33 26.72 -17.21
C GLU A 106 9.61 26.38 -15.73
N ARG A 107 9.54 27.37 -14.84
CA ARG A 107 9.71 27.13 -13.39
C ARG A 107 8.63 26.22 -12.82
N ILE A 108 7.36 26.44 -13.17
CA ILE A 108 6.27 25.58 -12.70
C ILE A 108 6.43 24.16 -13.24
N ASN A 109 6.79 24.00 -14.52
CA ASN A 109 7.06 22.70 -15.10
C ASN A 109 8.21 21.97 -14.38
N GLU A 110 9.26 22.68 -13.96
CA GLU A 110 10.34 22.06 -13.18
C GLU A 110 9.87 21.62 -11.79
N TYR A 111 9.02 22.38 -11.12
CA TYR A 111 8.41 21.92 -9.85
C TYR A 111 7.56 20.67 -10.06
N ILE A 112 6.77 20.59 -11.14
CA ILE A 112 6.01 19.38 -11.45
C ILE A 112 6.95 18.20 -11.68
N ARG A 113 8.05 18.37 -12.43
CA ARG A 113 9.04 17.29 -12.65
C ARG A 113 9.72 16.84 -11.34
N GLN A 114 10.01 17.76 -10.43
CA GLN A 114 10.56 17.41 -9.12
C GLN A 114 9.57 16.56 -8.31
N LEU A 115 8.28 16.93 -8.32
CA LEU A 115 7.23 16.14 -7.69
C LEU A 115 7.10 14.75 -8.34
N ASP A 116 7.08 14.69 -9.67
CA ASP A 116 7.01 13.43 -10.42
C ASP A 116 8.15 12.47 -10.01
N ARG A 117 9.38 12.98 -9.88
CA ARG A 117 10.55 12.18 -9.42
C ARG A 117 10.35 11.65 -7.99
N GLY A 118 9.93 12.51 -7.06
CA GLY A 118 9.70 12.09 -5.67
C GLY A 118 8.63 11.01 -5.53
N TRP A 119 7.61 11.02 -6.40
CA TRP A 119 6.59 9.98 -6.42
C TRP A 119 7.10 8.66 -7.00
N VAL A 120 7.97 8.70 -8.03
CA VAL A 120 8.61 7.48 -8.57
C VAL A 120 9.47 6.82 -7.50
N GLU A 121 10.25 7.60 -6.74
CA GLU A 121 11.03 7.09 -5.60
C GLU A 121 10.13 6.47 -4.53
N SER A 122 9.06 7.15 -4.15
CA SER A 122 8.08 6.65 -3.18
C SER A 122 7.45 5.32 -3.63
N ARG A 123 7.16 5.19 -4.94
CA ARG A 123 6.63 3.95 -5.54
C ARG A 123 7.65 2.82 -5.47
N MET A 124 8.92 3.08 -5.79
CA MET A 124 9.99 2.08 -5.73
C MET A 124 10.23 1.58 -4.31
N VAL A 125 10.29 2.48 -3.32
CA VAL A 125 10.45 2.10 -1.90
C VAL A 125 9.30 1.20 -1.46
N ARG A 126 8.06 1.55 -1.80
CA ARG A 126 6.89 0.72 -1.50
C ARG A 126 6.96 -0.65 -2.18
N ASP A 127 7.31 -0.71 -3.45
CA ASP A 127 7.40 -1.98 -4.18
C ASP A 127 8.50 -2.88 -3.63
N PHE A 128 9.61 -2.30 -3.17
CA PHE A 128 10.65 -3.00 -2.44
C PHE A 128 10.12 -3.60 -1.14
N LEU A 129 9.42 -2.81 -0.31
CA LEU A 129 8.83 -3.27 0.95
C LEU A 129 7.83 -4.43 0.72
N ARG A 130 6.96 -4.31 -0.29
CA ARG A 130 6.01 -5.38 -0.64
C ARG A 130 6.66 -6.71 -1.03
N ARG A 131 7.83 -6.69 -1.66
CA ARG A 131 8.53 -7.91 -2.10
C ARG A 131 9.25 -8.63 -0.95
N HIS A 132 9.71 -7.89 0.06
CA HIS A 132 10.47 -8.46 1.19
C HIS A 132 9.58 -8.95 2.34
N GLU A 133 8.27 -8.72 2.27
CA GLU A 133 7.31 -9.14 3.30
C GLU A 133 6.57 -10.44 2.96
N ARG A 134 6.83 -11.04 1.80
CA ARG A 134 6.26 -12.33 1.37
C ARG A 134 7.21 -13.52 1.55
N GLY A 135 8.36 -13.31 2.21
CA GLY A 135 9.40 -14.30 2.46
C GLY A 135 9.58 -14.58 3.94
#